data_AF-A0A0R1NN47-F1
#
_entry.id   AF-A0A0R1NN47-F1
#
_cell.length_a   1.000
_cell.length_b   1.000
_cell.length_c   1.000
_cell.angle_alpha   90.00
_cell.angle_beta   90.00
_cell.angle_gamma   90.00
#
_symmetry.space_group_name_H-M   'P 1'
#
loop_
_entity.id
_entity.type
_entity.pdbx_description
1 polymer ?
#
loop_
_entity_poly.entity_id
_entity_poly.type
_entity_poly.pdbx_seq_one_letter_code
_entity_poly.pdbx_strand_id
1 'polypeptide(L)'
;MYEFDFFDRKTKTIEFNAGMHIKVFNSKGKNRDLNQKMLDFLDYMNGVINHAQGYIADLQKDIDHYVNSGKWVDDMDKLAYEMNQVAMKAAEKATKKKAIGDAITLIQALKQVDLSSEVIFEKVLQDYSNDLSSDEIKKLVEENY
;
A
#
# COMPACT_ATOMS: atom_id res chain seq x y z
N MET A 1 -6.45 -10.85 21.80
CA MET A 1 -5.87 -11.62 20.69
C MET A 1 -6.25 -10.85 19.44
N TYR A 2 -5.33 -10.08 18.86
CA TYR A 2 -5.60 -9.33 17.64
C TYR A 2 -4.91 -10.06 16.50
N GLU A 3 -5.70 -10.62 15.59
CA GLU A 3 -5.23 -11.13 14.31
C GLU A 3 -5.20 -9.96 13.32
N PHE A 4 -4.00 -9.62 12.85
CA PHE A 4 -3.82 -8.73 11.72
C PHE A 4 -3.62 -9.59 10.47
N ASP A 5 -4.62 -9.65 9.62
CA ASP A 5 -4.51 -10.29 8.30
C ASP A 5 -3.80 -9.33 7.33
N PHE A 6 -2.47 -9.32 7.38
CA PHE A 6 -1.60 -8.58 6.45
C PHE A 6 -0.64 -9.53 5.73
N PHE A 7 -1.16 -10.47 4.94
CA PHE A 7 -0.34 -11.29 4.02
C PHE A 7 -1.15 -11.86 2.85
N ASP A 8 -0.47 -12.08 1.71
CA ASP A 8 -0.99 -12.93 0.65
C ASP A 8 -1.14 -14.36 1.20
N ARG A 9 -2.37 -14.88 1.24
CA ARG A 9 -2.69 -16.18 1.86
C ARG A 9 -2.04 -17.38 1.15
N LYS A 10 -1.58 -17.24 -0.09
CA LYS A 10 -0.93 -18.30 -0.88
C LYS A 10 0.58 -18.33 -0.66
N THR A 11 1.25 -17.17 -0.68
CA THR A 11 2.71 -17.10 -0.61
C THR A 11 3.25 -16.68 0.76
N LYS A 12 2.39 -16.18 1.65
CA LYS A 12 2.76 -15.59 2.95
C LYS A 12 3.81 -14.48 2.85
N THR A 13 3.95 -13.85 1.69
CA THR A 13 4.87 -12.73 1.47
C THR A 13 4.12 -11.41 1.62
N ILE A 14 4.80 -10.42 2.19
CA ILE A 14 4.35 -9.04 2.21
C ILE A 14 5.30 -8.28 1.28
N GLU A 15 4.79 -7.81 0.15
CA GLU A 15 5.59 -7.07 -0.83
C GLU A 15 5.35 -5.57 -0.65
N PHE A 16 6.38 -4.87 -0.19
CA PHE A 16 6.37 -3.42 -0.07
C PHE A 16 7.23 -2.81 -1.16
N ASN A 17 6.59 -2.29 -2.21
CA ASN A 17 7.29 -1.74 -3.36
C ASN A 17 7.50 -0.21 -3.21
N ALA A 18 8.24 0.17 -2.17
CA ALA A 18 8.52 1.58 -1.84
C ALA A 18 10.03 1.93 -1.81
N GLY A 19 10.90 1.08 -2.37
CA GLY A 19 12.36 1.29 -2.28
C GLY A 19 12.90 1.23 -0.85
N MET A 20 12.12 0.69 0.10
CA MET A 20 12.51 0.55 1.51
C MET A 20 12.85 -0.90 1.84
N HIS A 21 13.97 -1.12 2.51
CA HIS A 21 14.31 -2.42 3.09
C HIS A 21 13.58 -2.59 4.44
N ILE A 22 12.49 -3.35 4.45
CA ILE A 22 11.77 -3.68 5.69
C ILE A 22 12.30 -5.02 6.22
N LYS A 23 12.83 -5.01 7.45
CA LYS A 23 13.15 -6.23 8.21
C LYS A 23 12.04 -6.50 9.22
N VAL A 24 11.32 -7.60 9.04
CA VAL A 24 10.26 -8.04 9.96
C VAL A 24 10.88 -8.97 11.00
N PHE A 25 10.82 -8.57 12.27
CA PHE A 25 11.28 -9.39 13.39
C PHE A 25 10.10 -10.08 14.07
N ASN A 26 10.14 -11.40 14.17
CA ASN A 26 9.21 -12.18 14.98
C ASN A 26 9.87 -12.49 16.33
N SER A 27 9.36 -11.89 17.41
CA SER A 27 9.91 -12.08 18.76
C SER A 27 9.75 -13.50 19.32
N LYS A 28 9.03 -14.39 18.61
CA LYS A 28 8.85 -15.82 18.93
C LYS A 28 9.57 -16.77 17.95
N GLY A 29 10.39 -16.24 17.04
CA GLY A 29 11.15 -17.03 16.06
C GLY A 29 12.30 -17.85 16.69
N LYS A 30 12.85 -18.82 15.95
CA LYS A 30 14.00 -19.61 16.42
C LYS A 30 15.27 -18.75 16.43
N ASN A 31 15.87 -18.58 17.62
CA ASN A 31 17.09 -17.80 17.94
C ASN A 31 18.39 -18.16 17.19
N ARG A 32 18.37 -18.99 16.14
CA ARG A 32 19.61 -19.60 15.61
C ARG A 32 20.53 -18.64 14.84
N ASP A 33 20.02 -17.50 14.37
CA ASP A 33 20.78 -16.56 13.51
C ASP A 33 20.83 -15.12 14.05
N LEU A 34 20.44 -14.89 15.31
CA LEU A 34 20.41 -13.54 15.89
C LEU A 34 21.70 -13.26 16.67
N ASN A 35 22.32 -12.11 16.39
CA ASN A 35 23.41 -11.62 17.23
C ASN A 35 22.87 -11.11 18.57
N GLN A 36 23.76 -10.96 19.56
CA GLN A 36 23.36 -10.57 20.92
C GLN A 36 22.57 -9.26 20.96
N LYS A 37 22.93 -8.26 20.14
CA LYS A 37 22.22 -6.98 20.07
C LYS A 37 20.76 -7.14 19.62
N MET A 38 20.51 -8.04 18.67
CA MET A 38 19.17 -8.34 18.19
C MET A 38 18.36 -9.13 19.23
N LEU A 39 19.01 -10.02 19.99
CA LEU A 39 18.38 -10.70 21.12
C LEU A 39 18.00 -9.70 22.23
N ASP A 40 18.92 -8.82 22.60
CA ASP A 40 18.68 -7.77 23.60
C ASP A 40 17.51 -6.85 23.19
N PHE A 41 17.41 -6.51 21.90
CA PHE A 41 16.29 -5.73 21.35
C PHE A 41 14.96 -6.48 21.42
N LEU A 42 14.93 -7.77 21.09
CA LEU A 42 13.72 -8.59 21.20
C LEU A 42 13.28 -8.78 22.66
N ASP A 43 14.24 -9.00 23.57
CA ASP A 43 13.99 -9.10 25.01
C ASP A 43 13.40 -7.79 25.55
N TYR A 44 13.95 -6.64 25.14
CA TYR A 44 13.39 -5.34 25.46
C TYR A 44 11.94 -5.17 24.97
N MET A 45 11.64 -5.49 23.70
CA MET A 45 10.27 -5.44 23.17
C MET A 45 9.30 -6.39 23.89
N ASN A 46 9.80 -7.51 24.40
CA ASN A 46 9.02 -8.48 25.19
C ASN A 46 8.89 -8.07 26.67
N GLY A 47 9.39 -6.89 27.07
CA GLY A 47 9.32 -6.39 28.43
C GLY A 47 10.33 -7.02 29.40
N VAL A 48 11.35 -7.73 28.88
CA VAL A 48 12.47 -8.25 29.67
C VAL A 48 13.52 -7.16 29.76
N ILE A 49 13.55 -6.44 30.89
CA ILE A 49 14.41 -5.26 31.01
C ILE A 49 15.74 -5.61 31.70
N ASN A 50 16.81 -5.62 30.92
CA ASN A 50 18.18 -5.64 31.45
C ASN A 50 18.73 -4.21 31.46
N HIS A 51 18.75 -3.58 32.64
CA HIS A 51 19.02 -2.14 32.81
C HIS A 51 20.49 -1.76 33.02
N ALA A 52 21.45 -2.66 32.83
CA ALA A 52 22.87 -2.33 32.97
C ALA A 52 23.50 -2.03 31.59
N GLN A 53 24.13 -0.86 31.47
CA GLN A 53 24.98 -0.36 30.37
C GLN A 53 25.16 -1.34 29.19
N GLY A 54 24.42 -1.13 28.11
CA GLY A 54 24.44 -1.99 26.92
C GLY A 54 23.64 -1.38 25.75
N TYR A 55 23.44 -2.17 24.70
CA TYR A 55 22.84 -1.73 23.41
C TYR A 55 21.48 -1.02 23.55
N ILE A 56 20.65 -1.41 24.52
CA ILE A 56 19.36 -0.76 24.79
C ILE A 56 19.52 0.66 25.33
N ALA A 57 20.54 0.91 26.17
CA ALA A 57 20.82 2.25 26.68
C ALA A 57 21.35 3.17 25.57
N ASP A 58 22.18 2.64 24.67
CA ASP A 58 22.64 3.37 23.49
C ASP A 58 21.47 3.70 22.55
N LEU A 59 20.56 2.74 22.31
CA LEU A 59 19.34 2.98 21.54
C LEU A 59 18.44 4.04 22.18
N GLN A 60 18.25 3.99 23.51
CA GLN A 60 17.45 4.99 24.21
C GLN A 60 18.07 6.38 24.06
N LYS A 61 19.40 6.49 24.16
CA LYS A 61 20.12 7.75 23.97
C LYS A 61 19.98 8.28 22.54
N ASP A 62 20.06 7.41 21.54
CA ASP A 62 19.89 7.79 20.14
C ASP A 62 18.44 8.22 19.85
N ILE A 63 17.44 7.55 20.44
CA ILE A 63 16.03 7.95 20.37
C ILE A 63 15.83 9.31 21.05
N ASP A 64 16.35 9.50 22.25
CA ASP A 64 16.25 10.77 22.98
C ASP A 64 16.92 11.90 22.19
N HIS A 65 18.08 11.65 21.56
CA HIS A 65 18.74 12.61 20.70
C HIS A 65 17.89 12.95 19.46
N TYR A 66 17.35 11.93 18.80
CA TYR A 66 16.48 12.09 17.64
C TYR A 66 15.23 12.91 17.97
N VAL A 67 14.55 12.60 19.08
CA VAL A 67 13.37 13.33 19.57
C VAL A 67 13.71 14.77 19.92
N ASN A 68 14.81 14.99 20.66
CA ASN A 68 15.21 16.33 21.07
C ASN A 68 15.75 17.20 19.92
N SER A 69 16.21 16.58 18.83
CA SER A 69 16.69 17.32 17.64
C SER A 69 15.56 17.98 16.83
N GLY A 70 14.29 17.67 17.11
CA GLY A 70 13.15 18.14 16.33
C GLY A 70 12.98 17.47 14.97
N LYS A 71 13.99 16.74 14.48
CA LYS A 71 13.99 16.02 13.20
C LYS A 71 12.82 15.03 13.06
N TRP A 72 12.39 14.43 14.18
CA TRP A 72 11.27 13.50 14.19
C TRP A 72 9.96 14.15 13.73
N VAL A 73 9.77 15.45 13.93
CA VAL A 73 8.58 16.19 13.47
C VAL A 73 8.59 16.27 11.94
N ASP A 74 9.72 16.70 11.36
CA ASP A 74 9.87 16.82 9.90
C ASP A 74 9.73 15.45 9.20
N ASP A 75 10.31 14.40 9.78
CA ASP A 75 10.22 13.04 9.25
C ASP A 75 8.78 12.50 9.32
N MET A 76 8.03 12.81 10.38
CA MET A 76 6.62 12.42 10.53
C MET A 76 5.70 13.18 9.57
N ASP A 77 5.92 14.47 9.37
CA ASP A 77 5.17 15.28 8.39
C ASP A 77 5.40 14.76 6.98
N LYS A 78 6.65 14.42 6.64
CA LYS A 78 7.00 13.79 5.37
C LYS A 78 6.31 12.43 5.21
N LEU A 79 6.33 11.58 6.24
CA LEU A 79 5.67 10.29 6.21
C LEU A 79 4.15 10.44 6.00
N ALA A 80 3.51 11.37 6.72
CA ALA A 80 2.08 11.65 6.58
C ALA A 80 1.74 12.13 5.16
N TYR A 81 2.57 13.00 4.59
CA TYR A 81 2.43 13.44 3.20
C TYR A 81 2.52 12.26 2.21
N GLU A 82 3.54 11.42 2.33
CA GLU A 82 3.73 10.26 1.45
C GLU A 82 2.58 9.24 1.59
N MET A 83 2.10 8.98 2.80
CA MET A 83 0.94 8.11 3.04
C MET A 83 -0.33 8.66 2.40
N ASN A 84 -0.58 9.97 2.50
CA ASN A 84 -1.72 10.61 1.85
C ASN A 84 -1.64 10.49 0.32
N GLN A 85 -0.46 10.68 -0.26
CA GLN A 85 -0.25 10.51 -1.71
C GLN A 85 -0.53 9.07 -2.17
N VAL A 86 -0.10 8.08 -1.39
CA VAL A 86 -0.38 6.67 -1.68
C VAL A 86 -1.88 6.38 -1.57
N ALA A 87 -2.55 6.90 -0.54
CA ALA A 87 -4.00 6.74 -0.35
C ALA A 87 -4.79 7.37 -1.50
N MET A 88 -4.44 8.58 -1.93
CA MET A 88 -5.06 9.24 -3.09
C MET A 88 -4.90 8.41 -4.36
N LYS A 89 -3.68 7.96 -4.68
CA LYS A 89 -3.43 7.10 -5.86
C LYS A 89 -4.20 5.78 -5.79
N ALA A 90 -4.37 5.21 -4.60
CA ALA A 90 -5.16 4.00 -4.41
C ALA A 90 -6.65 4.25 -4.66
N ALA A 91 -7.19 5.38 -4.16
CA ALA A 91 -8.56 5.80 -4.40
C ALA A 91 -8.84 6.10 -5.88
N GLU A 92 -7.93 6.80 -6.57
CA GLU A 92 -8.00 7.04 -8.01
C GLU A 92 -8.02 5.72 -8.80
N LYS A 93 -7.13 4.78 -8.48
CA LYS A 93 -7.11 3.45 -9.10
C LYS A 93 -8.40 2.67 -8.86
N ALA A 94 -8.95 2.74 -7.66
CA ALA A 94 -10.21 2.07 -7.34
C ALA A 94 -11.38 2.66 -8.13
N THR A 95 -11.46 3.99 -8.21
CA THR A 95 -12.49 4.72 -8.97
C THR A 95 -12.39 4.38 -10.45
N LYS A 96 -11.18 4.43 -11.02
CA LYS A 96 -10.92 4.07 -12.41
C LYS A 96 -11.27 2.61 -12.72
N LYS A 97 -10.94 1.68 -11.83
CA LYS A 97 -11.30 0.26 -11.99
C LYS A 97 -12.81 0.05 -11.99
N LYS A 98 -13.54 0.79 -11.16
CA LYS A 98 -15.01 0.79 -11.16
C LYS A 98 -15.55 1.33 -12.48
N ALA A 99 -15.07 2.49 -12.93
CA ALA A 99 -15.48 3.09 -14.20
C ALA A 99 -15.26 2.15 -15.40
N ILE A 100 -14.14 1.42 -15.44
CA ILE A 100 -13.90 0.39 -16.47
C ILE A 100 -14.98 -0.70 -16.43
N GLY A 101 -15.30 -1.23 -15.25
CA GLY A 101 -16.32 -2.29 -15.11
C GLY A 101 -17.72 -1.83 -15.50
N ASP A 102 -18.09 -0.61 -15.10
CA ASP A 102 -19.38 -0.01 -15.43
C ASP A 102 -19.47 0.30 -16.93
N ALA A 103 -18.39 0.81 -17.55
CA ALA A 103 -18.29 1.05 -18.99
C ALA A 103 -18.41 -0.24 -19.82
N ILE A 104 -17.74 -1.32 -19.43
CA ILE A 104 -17.87 -2.63 -20.10
C ILE A 104 -19.32 -3.12 -20.05
N THR A 105 -19.97 -2.98 -18.89
CA THR A 105 -21.37 -3.37 -18.72
C THR A 105 -22.29 -2.58 -19.65
N LEU A 106 -22.06 -1.26 -19.78
CA LEU A 106 -22.80 -0.40 -20.70
C LEU A 106 -22.57 -0.81 -22.17
N ILE A 107 -21.31 -1.04 -22.57
CA ILE A 107 -20.97 -1.49 -23.94
C ILE A 107 -21.73 -2.76 -24.30
N GLN A 108 -21.72 -3.75 -23.42
CA GLN A 108 -22.42 -5.02 -23.63
C GLN A 108 -23.94 -4.84 -23.74
N ALA A 109 -24.53 -3.98 -22.91
CA ALA A 109 -25.96 -3.68 -22.98
C ALA A 109 -26.35 -2.95 -24.28
N LEU A 110 -25.54 -1.99 -24.72
CA LEU A 110 -25.77 -1.24 -25.96
C LEU A 110 -25.56 -2.11 -27.20
N LYS A 111 -24.62 -3.07 -27.16
CA LYS A 111 -24.43 -4.08 -28.22
C LYS A 111 -25.66 -4.98 -28.36
N GLN A 112 -26.33 -5.35 -27.27
CA GLN A 112 -27.53 -6.19 -27.32
C GLN A 112 -28.72 -5.54 -28.03
N VAL A 113 -28.73 -4.19 -28.11
CA VAL A 113 -29.74 -3.43 -28.85
C VAL A 113 -29.27 -3.00 -30.24
N ASP A 114 -28.22 -3.66 -30.75
CA ASP A 114 -27.71 -3.56 -32.14
C ASP A 114 -27.25 -2.13 -32.55
N LEU A 115 -26.72 -1.38 -31.58
CA LEU A 115 -26.08 -0.09 -31.85
C LEU A 115 -24.67 -0.29 -32.43
N SER A 116 -24.26 0.58 -33.36
CA SER A 116 -22.91 0.52 -33.95
C SER A 116 -21.82 0.85 -32.93
N SER A 117 -20.61 0.35 -33.17
CA SER A 117 -19.44 0.61 -32.32
C SER A 117 -19.13 2.10 -32.18
N GLU A 118 -19.37 2.91 -33.21
CA GLU A 118 -19.18 4.37 -33.15
C GLU A 118 -20.19 5.03 -32.21
N VAL A 119 -21.46 4.61 -32.27
CA VAL A 119 -22.51 5.15 -31.38
C VAL A 119 -22.26 4.74 -29.93
N ILE A 120 -21.78 3.51 -29.72
CA ILE A 120 -21.41 3.02 -28.39
C ILE A 120 -20.21 3.81 -27.84
N PHE A 121 -19.19 4.05 -28.67
CA PHE A 121 -18.03 4.84 -28.28
C PHE A 121 -18.42 6.25 -27.80
N GLU A 122 -19.23 6.97 -28.57
CA GLU A 122 -19.69 8.32 -28.19
C GLU A 122 -20.47 8.32 -26.86
N LYS A 123 -21.35 7.32 -26.65
CA LYS A 123 -22.11 7.20 -25.41
C LYS A 123 -21.24 6.91 -24.19
N VAL A 124 -20.28 6.00 -24.32
CA VAL A 124 -19.35 5.66 -23.22
C VAL A 124 -18.41 6.83 -22.95
N LEU A 125 -17.96 7.54 -24.00
CA LEU A 125 -17.15 8.76 -23.87
C LEU A 125 -17.90 9.85 -23.09
N GLN A 126 -19.18 10.05 -23.40
CA GLN A 126 -20.01 11.01 -22.68
C GLN A 126 -20.13 10.67 -21.19
N ASP A 127 -20.38 9.41 -20.85
CA ASP A 127 -20.68 8.99 -19.47
C ASP A 127 -19.41 8.83 -18.61
N TYR A 128 -18.26 8.50 -19.20
CA TYR A 128 -17.04 8.12 -18.46
C TYR A 128 -15.79 8.97 -18.77
N SER A 129 -15.90 10.06 -19.54
CA SER A 129 -14.75 10.94 -19.86
C SER A 129 -14.09 11.60 -18.65
N ASN A 130 -14.78 11.69 -17.51
CA ASN A 130 -14.21 12.19 -16.25
C ASN A 130 -13.24 11.19 -15.60
N ASP A 131 -13.40 9.89 -15.87
CA ASP A 131 -12.67 8.81 -15.21
C ASP A 131 -11.72 8.06 -16.16
N LEU A 132 -12.03 8.04 -17.46
CA LEU A 132 -11.32 7.30 -18.50
C LEU A 132 -10.94 8.22 -19.65
N SER A 133 -9.75 8.01 -20.22
CA SER A 133 -9.36 8.74 -21.42
C SER A 133 -10.11 8.22 -22.65
N SER A 134 -10.20 9.07 -23.69
CA SER A 134 -10.78 8.67 -24.97
C SER A 134 -10.12 7.41 -25.55
N ASP A 135 -8.80 7.26 -25.44
CA ASP A 135 -8.07 6.10 -25.94
C ASP A 135 -8.40 4.83 -25.15
N GLU A 136 -8.57 4.96 -23.83
CA GLU A 136 -8.99 3.85 -22.97
C GLU A 136 -10.41 3.38 -23.32
N ILE A 137 -11.32 4.33 -23.51
CA ILE A 137 -12.71 4.04 -23.91
C ILE A 137 -12.75 3.39 -25.28
N LYS A 138 -11.97 3.90 -26.25
CA LYS A 138 -11.88 3.31 -27.59
C LYS A 138 -11.44 1.85 -27.52
N LYS A 139 -10.39 1.57 -26.74
CA LYS A 139 -9.90 0.21 -26.52
C LYS A 139 -10.95 -0.68 -25.84
N LEU A 140 -11.68 -0.18 -24.85
CA LEU A 140 -12.74 -0.94 -24.19
C LEU A 140 -13.87 -1.30 -25.17
N VAL A 141 -14.25 -0.38 -26.06
CA VAL A 141 -15.25 -0.67 -27.11
C VAL A 141 -14.71 -1.72 -28.08
N GLU A 142 -13.48 -1.58 -28.59
CA GLU A 142 -12.87 -2.55 -29.50
C GLU A 142 -12.77 -3.97 -28.90
N GLU A 143 -12.48 -4.08 -27.60
CA GLU A 143 -12.34 -5.38 -26.92
C GLU A 143 -13.67 -6.03 -26.52
N ASN A 144 -14.77 -5.27 -26.42
CA ASN A 144 -16.05 -5.75 -25.89
C ASN A 144 -17.25 -5.62 -26.85
N TYR A 145 -17.05 -4.97 -28.01
CA TYR A 145 -18.02 -4.92 -29.10
C TYR A 145 -18.09 -6.24 -29.89
#